data_AF-G7M764-F1
#
_entry.id   AF-G7M764-F1
#
_cell.length_a   1.000
_cell.length_b   1.000
_cell.length_c   1.000
_cell.angle_alpha   90.00
_cell.angle_beta   90.00
_cell.angle_gamma   90.00
#
_symmetry.space_group_name_H-M   'P 1'
#
loop_
_entity.id
_entity.type
_entity.pdbx_description
1 polymer ?
#
loop_
_entity_poly.entity_id
_entity_poly.type
_entity_poly.pdbx_seq_one_letter_code
_entity_poly.pdbx_strand_id
1 'polypeptide(L)'
;MHSKDIINSDWIKRLGIEYSIYDNQLYKYLEIYIGRLFTNKQTEIKYEHVGWRLINNKWIYLHGGGNIGGNNLNIKGKEDKILEVDHKMNKRQALNQALNMLQIADYHKTIPMFLYTHLSVLKELFNVAGVNPNFLLWLEGLTGSRKTSTAKVFFNIFNRSKDYLSATFKDTIGSLEEKSFQYKDSLLILDDFFHSISKQEWNYTQQVASEMIRRYGDNFGKSRLDKNMERGKEYPPRGMLVITGELTIKGESTVSRYLSIGIEKNDINLEVLKYHQENPKILSTHLYHFIKWVSDNSEKIIKYIRDNFRNLRNKNQGKYGHGRFPEVQAIYEIICNIFLEYAIELEIIDIEKKQDIYHQWNKFIYETISIHEKANLQQDPAIMYLQALQQLICDGEIKLTFRSRHTDKNTIGYEDEENYYLSSEKTVQETIKYWRKFSIEFPATSEMLNKALDVLGIIKTKLDKGIIRRTHKISGDSRRFLIINKLKMEEVLRRID
;
A
#
# COMPACT_ATOMS: atom_id res chain seq x y z
N MET A 1 28.82 19.15 27.97
CA MET A 1 28.73 20.49 28.58
C MET A 1 27.70 21.26 27.80
N HIS A 2 26.64 21.73 28.45
CA HIS A 2 25.73 22.68 27.81
C HIS A 2 26.46 24.02 27.64
N SER A 3 26.05 24.83 26.67
CA SER A 3 26.66 26.16 26.43
C SER A 3 26.72 27.02 27.69
N LYS A 4 25.76 26.84 28.60
CA LYS A 4 25.71 27.53 29.91
C LYS A 4 26.81 27.09 30.89
N ASP A 5 27.28 25.85 30.81
CA ASP A 5 28.30 25.31 31.73
C ASP A 5 29.71 25.82 31.40
N ILE A 6 29.93 26.25 30.16
CA ILE A 6 31.21 26.83 29.70
C ILE A 6 31.36 28.28 30.21
N ILE A 7 30.25 28.97 30.48
CA ILE A 7 30.21 30.37 30.92
C ILE A 7 30.67 30.52 32.37
N ASN A 8 30.37 29.54 33.22
CA ASN A 8 30.79 29.57 34.62
C ASN A 8 32.20 28.95 34.77
N SER A 9 33.21 29.76 35.12
CA SER A 9 34.60 29.33 35.34
C SER A 9 34.83 28.34 36.48
N ASP A 10 33.80 28.02 37.28
CA ASP A 10 33.91 27.13 38.44
C ASP A 10 34.40 25.71 38.11
N TRP A 11 34.19 25.23 36.88
CA TRP A 11 34.70 23.92 36.46
C TRP A 11 36.23 23.90 36.35
N ILE A 12 36.86 25.04 36.04
CA ILE A 12 38.32 25.16 35.89
C ILE A 12 38.99 25.17 37.27
N LYS A 13 38.39 25.83 38.27
CA LYS A 13 38.88 25.86 39.65
C LYS A 13 38.95 24.46 40.30
N ARG A 14 38.02 23.56 39.94
CA ARG A 14 38.00 22.17 40.43
C ARG A 14 39.12 21.30 39.85
N LEU A 15 39.78 21.74 38.78
CA LEU A 15 40.87 21.02 38.14
C LEU A 15 42.25 21.44 38.67
N GLY A 16 42.33 22.42 39.59
CA GLY A 16 43.58 22.87 40.21
C GLY A 16 44.50 23.66 39.28
N ILE A 17 43.99 24.21 38.18
CA ILE A 17 44.78 24.91 37.16
C ILE A 17 44.71 26.42 37.42
N GLU A 18 45.86 27.06 37.66
CA GLU A 18 45.98 28.51 37.64
C GLU A 18 45.89 29.01 36.19
N TYR A 19 44.98 29.95 35.92
CA TYR A 19 44.86 30.57 34.61
C TYR A 19 44.67 32.08 34.74
N SER A 20 45.10 32.81 33.72
CA SER A 20 44.94 34.26 33.63
C SER A 20 44.31 34.60 32.27
N ILE A 21 43.14 35.23 32.28
CA ILE A 21 42.52 35.77 31.06
C ILE A 21 42.97 37.22 30.94
N TYR A 22 43.79 37.52 29.94
CA TYR A 22 44.34 38.86 29.71
C TYR A 22 43.65 39.64 28.58
N ASP A 23 42.62 39.09 27.93
CA ASP A 23 42.01 39.73 26.76
C ASP A 23 40.52 39.37 26.60
N ASN A 24 39.71 40.38 26.20
CA ASN A 24 38.29 40.24 25.84
C ASN A 24 38.07 39.36 24.59
N GLN A 25 39.15 38.93 23.92
CA GLN A 25 39.12 38.02 22.77
C GLN A 25 39.16 36.53 23.13
N LEU A 26 38.97 36.13 24.40
CA LEU A 26 38.94 34.72 24.83
C LEU A 26 38.08 33.83 23.91
N TYR A 27 36.89 34.29 23.51
CA TYR A 27 36.01 33.53 22.61
C TYR A 27 36.65 33.28 21.24
N LYS A 28 37.40 34.25 20.70
CA LYS A 28 38.10 34.12 19.42
C LYS A 28 39.27 33.14 19.54
N TYR A 29 40.01 33.16 20.65
CA TYR A 29 41.06 32.19 20.91
C TYR A 29 40.51 30.78 21.13
N LEU A 30 39.38 30.65 21.83
CA LEU A 30 38.67 29.38 22.02
C LEU A 30 38.14 28.84 20.69
N GLU A 31 37.55 29.69 19.85
CA GLU A 31 37.05 29.33 18.51
C GLU A 31 38.20 28.85 17.61
N ILE A 32 39.34 29.55 17.61
CA ILE A 32 40.55 29.13 16.87
C ILE A 32 41.09 27.81 17.44
N TYR A 33 41.13 27.65 18.75
CA TYR A 33 41.60 26.42 19.40
C TYR A 33 40.69 25.22 19.08
N ILE A 34 39.37 25.38 19.22
CA ILE A 34 38.37 24.39 18.86
C ILE A 34 38.46 24.08 17.36
N GLY A 35 38.52 25.09 16.49
CA GLY A 35 38.71 24.92 15.06
C GLY A 35 39.97 24.11 14.71
N ARG A 36 41.09 24.41 15.39
CA ARG A 36 42.34 23.66 15.25
C ARG A 36 42.21 22.19 15.67
N LEU A 37 41.47 21.90 16.74
CA LEU A 37 41.19 20.54 17.19
C LEU A 37 40.38 19.71 16.16
N PHE A 38 39.61 20.37 15.28
CA PHE A 38 38.80 19.72 14.25
C PHE A 38 39.43 19.68 12.85
N THR A 39 40.54 20.39 12.60
CA THR A 39 41.20 20.46 11.27
C THR A 39 41.61 19.09 10.69
N ASN A 40 42.03 18.14 11.55
CA ASN A 40 42.52 16.83 11.15
C ASN A 40 41.70 15.69 11.78
N LYS A 41 40.37 15.85 11.85
CA LYS A 41 39.48 14.80 12.38
C LYS A 41 38.77 14.06 11.25
N GLN A 42 38.65 12.74 11.40
CA GLN A 42 37.78 11.95 10.55
C GLN A 42 36.33 12.44 10.72
N THR A 43 35.73 12.91 9.64
CA THR A 43 34.32 13.31 9.61
C THR A 43 33.44 12.08 9.40
N GLU A 44 32.36 11.98 10.16
CA GLU A 44 31.32 10.96 10.00
C GLU A 44 30.05 11.63 9.47
N ILE A 45 29.50 11.14 8.36
CA ILE A 45 28.23 11.65 7.82
C ILE A 45 27.10 10.78 8.38
N LYS A 46 26.18 11.39 9.11
CA LYS A 46 24.99 10.72 9.66
C LYS A 46 23.75 11.04 8.82
N TYR A 47 23.09 9.99 8.32
CA TYR A 47 21.80 10.13 7.63
C TYR A 47 20.65 9.76 8.55
N GLU A 48 19.60 10.59 8.56
CA GLU A 48 18.40 10.39 9.38
C GLU A 48 17.40 9.37 8.79
N HIS A 49 17.69 8.83 7.61
CA HIS A 49 16.82 7.91 6.88
C HIS A 49 17.62 6.75 6.28
N VAL A 50 16.90 5.67 5.93
CA VAL A 50 17.43 4.53 5.19
C VAL A 50 17.23 4.71 3.67
N GLY A 51 17.72 3.77 2.85
CA GLY A 51 17.43 3.72 1.42
C GLY A 51 18.52 4.32 0.53
N TRP A 52 18.21 4.46 -0.76
CA TRP A 52 19.17 4.80 -1.80
C TRP A 52 19.62 6.27 -1.77
N ARG A 53 20.92 6.47 -2.01
CA ARG A 53 21.55 7.74 -2.34
C ARG A 53 22.55 7.55 -3.47
N LEU A 54 22.60 8.51 -4.38
CA LEU A 54 23.68 8.63 -5.35
C LEU A 54 24.82 9.41 -4.70
N ILE A 55 25.97 8.77 -4.48
CA ILE A 55 27.16 9.39 -3.88
C ILE A 55 28.34 9.06 -4.79
N ASN A 56 29.09 10.08 -5.22
CA ASN A 56 30.23 9.92 -6.14
C ASN A 56 29.87 9.10 -7.40
N ASN A 57 28.72 9.41 -8.01
CA ASN A 57 28.15 8.68 -9.16
C ASN A 57 27.89 7.18 -8.95
N LYS A 58 27.92 6.69 -7.70
CA LYS A 58 27.51 5.32 -7.37
C LYS A 58 26.25 5.32 -6.52
N TRP A 59 25.30 4.46 -6.87
CA TRP A 59 24.12 4.20 -6.05
C TRP A 59 24.50 3.38 -4.83
N ILE A 60 24.24 3.91 -3.64
CA ILE A 60 24.60 3.30 -2.37
C ILE A 60 23.36 3.26 -1.49
N TYR A 61 23.12 2.13 -0.84
CA TYR A 61 21.97 1.96 0.05
C TYR A 61 22.38 2.19 1.50
N LEU A 62 21.67 3.08 2.19
CA LEU A 62 21.94 3.48 3.57
C LEU A 62 21.06 2.69 4.54
N HIS A 63 21.65 2.24 5.65
CA HIS A 63 20.92 1.66 6.78
C HIS A 63 21.60 2.04 8.11
N GLY A 64 20.99 1.70 9.24
CA GLY A 64 21.49 2.07 10.57
C GLY A 64 22.92 1.61 10.87
N GLY A 65 23.38 0.53 10.24
CA GLY A 65 24.72 -0.04 10.41
C GLY A 65 25.76 0.49 9.43
N GLY A 66 25.39 1.39 8.51
CA GLY A 66 26.29 1.97 7.53
C GLY A 66 25.69 2.00 6.13
N ASN A 67 26.44 1.47 5.15
CA ASN A 67 26.05 1.51 3.75
C ASN A 67 26.39 0.22 3.00
N ILE A 68 25.61 -0.07 1.95
CA ILE A 68 25.78 -1.21 1.06
C ILE A 68 26.10 -0.69 -0.34
N GLY A 69 27.17 -1.22 -0.94
CA GLY A 69 27.65 -0.83 -2.27
C GLY A 69 28.72 0.27 -2.27
N GLY A 70 28.90 0.99 -1.15
CA GLY A 70 29.98 1.96 -0.97
C GLY A 70 31.21 1.35 -0.29
N ASN A 71 32.40 1.57 -0.86
CA ASN A 71 33.65 1.16 -0.24
C ASN A 71 34.19 2.29 0.65
N ASN A 72 34.56 1.99 1.89
CA ASN A 72 35.27 2.89 2.82
C ASN A 72 34.58 4.25 3.10
N LEU A 73 33.26 4.33 2.99
CA LEU A 73 32.53 5.53 3.39
C LEU A 73 32.26 5.51 4.90
N ASN A 74 32.78 6.48 5.64
CA ASN A 74 32.49 6.69 7.07
C ASN A 74 31.08 7.28 7.26
N ILE A 75 30.07 6.50 6.86
CA ILE A 75 28.65 6.86 6.90
C ILE A 75 27.97 5.97 7.94
N LYS A 76 27.18 6.58 8.83
CA LYS A 76 26.26 5.85 9.71
C LYS A 76 24.82 6.30 9.50
N GLY A 77 23.89 5.37 9.61
CA GLY A 77 22.47 5.68 9.68
C GLY A 77 22.01 5.87 11.12
N LYS A 78 20.71 6.13 11.30
CA LYS A 78 20.06 6.07 12.61
C LYS A 78 20.07 4.63 13.14
N GLU A 79 20.48 4.44 14.39
CA GLU A 79 20.74 3.12 15.00
C GLU A 79 19.52 2.18 15.05
N ASP A 80 18.31 2.71 14.80
CA ASP A 80 17.04 2.00 14.91
C ASP A 80 16.64 1.22 13.64
N LYS A 81 17.44 1.20 12.56
CA LYS A 81 17.11 0.53 11.29
C LYS A 81 18.32 -0.22 10.69
N ILE A 82 18.91 -1.13 11.45
CA ILE A 82 20.08 -1.90 11.02
C ILE A 82 19.63 -3.10 10.19
N LEU A 83 20.15 -3.25 8.97
CA LEU A 83 19.99 -4.47 8.19
C LEU A 83 21.01 -5.51 8.71
N GLU A 84 20.51 -6.49 9.47
CA GLU A 84 21.34 -7.51 10.12
C GLU A 84 21.71 -8.61 9.13
N VAL A 85 23.00 -8.94 9.05
CA VAL A 85 23.52 -9.93 8.11
C VAL A 85 24.13 -11.09 8.88
N ASP A 86 23.84 -12.32 8.46
CA ASP A 86 24.61 -13.49 8.88
C ASP A 86 25.77 -13.71 7.90
N HIS A 87 26.97 -13.25 8.30
CA HIS A 87 28.16 -13.36 7.46
C HIS A 87 28.65 -14.79 7.22
N LYS A 88 28.09 -15.80 7.91
CA LYS A 88 28.39 -17.21 7.64
C LYS A 88 27.64 -17.74 6.42
N MET A 89 26.56 -17.07 6.02
CA MET A 89 25.71 -17.47 4.91
C MET A 89 26.16 -16.75 3.64
N ASN A 90 26.52 -17.51 2.61
CA ASN A 90 26.90 -16.91 1.33
C ASN A 90 25.66 -16.49 0.52
N LYS A 91 25.87 -15.66 -0.52
CA LYS A 91 24.80 -15.13 -1.39
C LYS A 91 23.87 -16.20 -1.98
N ARG A 92 24.41 -17.36 -2.37
CA ARG A 92 23.67 -18.49 -2.96
C ARG A 92 22.79 -19.18 -1.91
N GLN A 93 23.36 -19.44 -0.73
CA GLN A 93 22.65 -20.03 0.41
C GLN A 93 21.52 -19.12 0.89
N ALA A 94 21.79 -17.81 1.00
CA ALA A 94 20.81 -16.83 1.44
C ALA A 94 19.59 -16.77 0.51
N LEU A 95 19.81 -16.70 -0.80
CA LEU A 95 18.72 -16.71 -1.78
C LEU A 95 17.94 -18.04 -1.76
N ASN A 96 18.63 -19.19 -1.75
CA ASN A 96 17.96 -20.49 -1.70
C ASN A 96 17.06 -20.64 -0.46
N GLN A 97 17.55 -20.24 0.71
CA GLN A 97 16.75 -20.27 1.93
C GLN A 97 15.63 -19.23 1.89
N ALA A 98 15.85 -18.03 1.35
CA ALA A 98 14.80 -17.03 1.21
C ALA A 98 13.68 -17.49 0.26
N LEU A 99 13.99 -18.24 -0.81
CA LEU A 99 12.99 -18.83 -1.70
C LEU A 99 12.09 -19.87 -1.00
N ASN A 100 12.57 -20.51 0.08
CA ASN A 100 11.74 -21.41 0.88
C ASN A 100 10.54 -20.70 1.53
N MET A 101 10.62 -19.37 1.72
CA MET A 101 9.48 -18.55 2.20
C MET A 101 8.26 -18.67 1.27
N LEU A 102 8.46 -18.98 -0.01
CA LEU A 102 7.35 -19.17 -0.94
C LEU A 102 6.46 -20.36 -0.58
N GLN A 103 6.94 -21.30 0.25
CA GLN A 103 6.17 -22.44 0.75
C GLN A 103 5.38 -22.14 2.04
N ILE A 104 5.41 -20.89 2.54
CA ILE A 104 4.60 -20.50 3.71
C ILE A 104 3.10 -20.60 3.40
N ALA A 105 2.68 -20.34 2.17
CA ALA A 105 1.30 -20.44 1.71
C ALA A 105 1.28 -20.65 0.19
N ASP A 106 0.10 -20.69 -0.42
CA ASP A 106 -0.04 -20.78 -1.87
C ASP A 106 0.75 -19.69 -2.61
N TYR A 107 1.25 -20.01 -3.79
CA TYR A 107 2.08 -19.12 -4.58
C TYR A 107 1.37 -17.82 -5.03
N HIS A 108 0.06 -17.83 -5.24
CA HIS A 108 -0.72 -16.61 -5.49
C HIS A 108 -0.82 -15.69 -4.25
N LYS A 109 -0.37 -16.14 -3.07
CA LYS A 109 -0.22 -15.32 -1.87
C LYS A 109 1.25 -14.95 -1.66
N THR A 110 2.15 -15.92 -1.67
CA THR A 110 3.57 -15.71 -1.30
C THR A 110 4.41 -15.01 -2.36
N ILE A 111 4.18 -15.23 -3.66
CA ILE A 111 4.95 -14.57 -4.73
C ILE A 111 4.68 -13.05 -4.76
N PRO A 112 3.43 -12.56 -4.71
CA PRO A 112 3.19 -11.12 -4.58
C PRO A 112 3.88 -10.53 -3.35
N MET A 113 3.75 -11.17 -2.17
CA MET A 113 4.41 -10.71 -0.94
C MET A 113 5.94 -10.64 -1.09
N PHE A 114 6.54 -11.70 -1.64
CA PHE A 114 7.99 -11.78 -1.83
C PHE A 114 8.50 -10.73 -2.80
N LEU A 115 7.88 -10.59 -3.97
CA LEU A 115 8.26 -9.57 -4.96
C LEU A 115 8.01 -8.15 -4.45
N TYR A 116 6.98 -7.93 -3.64
CA TYR A 116 6.69 -6.63 -3.04
C TYR A 116 7.79 -6.19 -2.05
N THR A 117 8.39 -7.13 -1.30
CA THR A 117 9.58 -6.85 -0.50
C THR A 117 10.76 -6.38 -1.35
N HIS A 118 11.00 -7.02 -2.49
CA HIS A 118 12.07 -6.61 -3.41
C HIS A 118 11.77 -5.28 -4.10
N LEU A 119 10.51 -5.04 -4.47
CA LEU A 119 10.03 -3.77 -5.00
C LEU A 119 10.29 -2.63 -4.02
N SER A 120 10.08 -2.85 -2.72
CA SER A 120 10.28 -1.82 -1.71
C SER A 120 11.71 -1.27 -1.67
N VAL A 121 12.71 -2.16 -1.79
CA VAL A 121 14.12 -1.76 -1.82
C VAL A 121 14.55 -1.26 -3.19
N LEU A 122 13.66 -1.21 -4.18
CA LEU A 122 13.89 -0.68 -5.52
C LEU A 122 13.08 0.58 -5.82
N LYS A 123 12.26 1.07 -4.87
CA LYS A 123 11.32 2.18 -5.11
C LYS A 123 11.99 3.42 -5.72
N GLU A 124 13.12 3.88 -5.18
CA GLU A 124 13.87 5.01 -5.74
C GLU A 124 14.30 4.78 -7.19
N LEU A 125 14.79 3.57 -7.53
CA LEU A 125 15.22 3.26 -8.90
C LEU A 125 14.04 3.28 -9.88
N PHE A 126 12.87 2.82 -9.46
CA PHE A 126 11.62 2.98 -10.22
C PHE A 126 11.29 4.47 -10.41
N ASN A 127 11.33 5.27 -9.34
CA ASN A 127 11.04 6.71 -9.41
C ASN A 127 11.99 7.43 -10.38
N VAL A 128 13.30 7.13 -10.33
CA VAL A 128 14.32 7.67 -11.25
C VAL A 128 14.11 7.20 -12.69
N ALA A 129 13.53 6.01 -12.89
CA ALA A 129 13.12 5.52 -14.20
C ALA A 129 11.83 6.21 -14.73
N GLY A 130 11.15 7.01 -13.91
CA GLY A 130 9.90 7.69 -14.26
C GLY A 130 8.64 6.86 -14.00
N VAL A 131 8.75 5.81 -13.18
CA VAL A 131 7.64 4.90 -12.82
C VAL A 131 7.45 4.97 -11.32
N ASN A 132 6.24 5.27 -10.83
CA ASN A 132 5.99 5.38 -9.40
C ASN A 132 5.17 4.17 -8.92
N PRO A 133 5.73 3.30 -8.06
CA PRO A 133 4.97 2.20 -7.46
C PRO A 133 3.96 2.72 -6.43
N ASN A 134 2.77 3.08 -6.91
CA ASN A 134 1.72 3.75 -6.13
C ASN A 134 0.58 2.79 -5.78
N PHE A 135 0.91 1.75 -5.02
CA PHE A 135 -0.06 0.86 -4.41
C PHE A 135 0.50 0.28 -3.12
N LEU A 136 -0.37 -0.27 -2.30
CA LEU A 136 0.00 -0.97 -1.07
C LEU A 136 -0.50 -2.42 -1.04
N LEU A 137 0.06 -3.23 -0.16
CA LEU A 137 -0.51 -4.55 0.16
C LEU A 137 -1.37 -4.48 1.41
N TRP A 138 -2.49 -5.20 1.38
CA TRP A 138 -3.37 -5.39 2.52
C TRP A 138 -3.48 -6.88 2.82
N LEU A 139 -2.95 -7.32 3.96
CA LEU A 139 -3.12 -8.70 4.42
C LEU A 139 -4.40 -8.79 5.26
N GLU A 140 -5.43 -9.41 4.68
CA GLU A 140 -6.73 -9.58 5.32
C GLU A 140 -6.86 -10.99 5.88
N GLY A 141 -7.39 -11.12 7.10
CA GLY A 141 -7.70 -12.42 7.66
C GLY A 141 -8.23 -12.33 9.09
N LEU A 142 -9.09 -13.27 9.46
CA LEU A 142 -9.67 -13.34 10.81
C LEU A 142 -8.59 -13.43 11.90
N THR A 143 -8.95 -13.10 13.14
CA THR A 143 -8.05 -13.33 14.28
C THR A 143 -7.59 -14.79 14.35
N GLY A 144 -6.29 -14.96 14.60
CA GLY A 144 -5.63 -16.26 14.64
C GLY A 144 -5.19 -16.83 13.29
N SER A 145 -5.43 -16.15 12.17
CA SER A 145 -4.97 -16.54 10.82
C SER A 145 -3.44 -16.50 10.60
N ARG A 146 -2.67 -15.99 11.57
CA ARG A 146 -1.21 -15.75 11.46
C ARG A 146 -0.83 -14.67 10.43
N LYS A 147 -1.76 -13.80 10.01
CA LYS A 147 -1.49 -12.65 9.12
C LYS A 147 -0.32 -11.77 9.59
N THR A 148 -0.32 -11.36 10.86
CA THR A 148 0.73 -10.49 11.44
C THR A 148 2.09 -11.20 11.51
N SER A 149 2.10 -12.49 11.88
CA SER A 149 3.33 -13.29 11.91
C SER A 149 3.94 -13.44 10.52
N THR A 150 3.10 -13.72 9.51
CA THR A 150 3.49 -13.79 8.10
C THR A 150 4.00 -12.43 7.61
N ALA A 151 3.30 -11.34 7.93
CA ALA A 151 3.71 -9.98 7.59
C ALA A 151 5.10 -9.65 8.14
N LYS A 152 5.38 -9.97 9.41
CA LYS A 152 6.70 -9.77 10.01
C LYS A 152 7.78 -10.55 9.26
N VAL A 153 7.51 -11.80 8.90
CA VAL A 153 8.47 -12.66 8.19
C VAL A 153 8.81 -12.09 6.81
N PHE A 154 7.83 -11.64 6.02
CA PHE A 154 8.06 -11.09 4.68
C PHE A 154 8.56 -9.64 4.65
N PHE A 155 8.12 -8.79 5.60
CA PHE A 155 8.20 -7.33 5.44
C PHE A 155 9.07 -6.60 6.45
N ASN A 156 9.42 -7.18 7.60
CA ASN A 156 10.38 -6.53 8.52
C ASN A 156 11.80 -6.65 7.97
N ILE A 157 12.35 -5.59 7.37
CA ILE A 157 13.69 -5.65 6.75
C ILE A 157 14.81 -5.43 7.78
N PHE A 158 14.59 -4.58 8.77
CA PHE A 158 15.61 -4.14 9.73
C PHE A 158 15.47 -4.83 11.08
N ASN A 159 16.55 -4.84 11.87
CA ASN A 159 16.66 -5.35 13.25
C ASN A 159 15.91 -6.68 13.46
N ARG A 160 16.03 -7.62 12.52
CA ARG A 160 15.15 -8.80 12.46
C ARG A 160 15.33 -9.75 13.65
N SER A 161 16.42 -9.64 14.41
CA SER A 161 16.60 -10.34 15.69
C SER A 161 15.64 -9.85 16.79
N LYS A 162 14.97 -8.71 16.59
CA LYS A 162 13.93 -8.19 17.50
C LYS A 162 12.56 -8.51 16.94
N ASP A 163 11.63 -8.93 17.81
CA ASP A 163 10.22 -8.97 17.44
C ASP A 163 9.62 -7.56 17.57
N TYR A 164 9.25 -6.94 16.45
CA TYR A 164 8.65 -5.62 16.44
C TYR A 164 7.68 -5.44 15.26
N LEU A 165 6.89 -4.38 15.35
CA LEU A 165 6.06 -3.83 14.26
C LEU A 165 6.47 -2.39 14.03
N SER A 166 6.52 -1.97 12.77
CA SER A 166 6.94 -0.60 12.43
C SER A 166 5.92 0.44 12.92
N ALA A 167 4.63 0.14 12.79
CA ALA A 167 3.53 1.00 13.18
C ALA A 167 2.26 0.21 13.52
N THR A 168 1.35 0.86 14.24
CA THR A 168 0.01 0.31 14.57
C THR A 168 -1.06 1.38 14.36
N PHE A 169 -2.32 0.98 14.19
CA PHE A 169 -3.44 1.93 14.06
C PHE A 169 -3.67 2.81 15.31
N LYS A 170 -2.99 2.53 16.43
CA LYS A 170 -3.00 3.36 17.63
C LYS A 170 -2.06 4.56 17.54
N ASP A 171 -1.12 4.56 16.58
CA ASP A 171 -0.22 5.68 16.35
C ASP A 171 -0.99 6.92 15.84
N THR A 172 -0.48 8.11 16.15
CA THR A 172 -1.04 9.36 15.59
C THR A 172 -0.72 9.47 14.10
N ILE A 173 -1.60 10.09 13.31
CA ILE A 173 -1.33 10.37 11.88
C ILE A 173 0.02 11.07 11.71
N GLY A 174 0.36 12.04 12.55
CA GLY A 174 1.66 12.73 12.50
C GLY A 174 2.86 11.80 12.72
N SER A 175 2.75 10.82 13.63
CA SER A 175 3.80 9.80 13.80
C SER A 175 3.92 8.89 12.58
N LEU A 176 2.78 8.48 12.00
CA LEU A 176 2.75 7.67 10.78
C LEU A 176 3.34 8.40 9.57
N GLU A 177 3.12 9.70 9.44
CA GLU A 177 3.75 10.55 8.43
C GLU A 177 5.27 10.55 8.57
N GLU A 178 5.78 10.78 9.78
CA GLU A 178 7.22 10.78 10.05
C GLU A 178 7.84 9.41 9.76
N LYS A 179 7.22 8.33 10.24
CA LYS A 179 7.66 6.95 9.97
C LYS A 179 7.67 6.67 8.46
N SER A 180 6.61 7.03 7.74
CA SER A 180 6.51 6.85 6.28
C SER A 180 7.60 7.59 5.50
N PHE A 181 8.04 8.74 6.01
CA PHE A 181 9.17 9.47 5.45
C PHE A 181 10.50 8.80 5.80
N GLN A 182 10.70 8.34 7.04
CA GLN A 182 11.95 7.71 7.48
C GLN A 182 12.23 6.35 6.81
N TYR A 183 11.19 5.57 6.51
CA TYR A 183 11.28 4.28 5.81
C TYR A 183 11.42 4.47 4.28
N LYS A 184 12.44 5.22 3.84
CA LYS A 184 12.75 5.38 2.42
C LYS A 184 13.31 4.06 1.84
N ASP A 185 12.79 3.65 0.68
CA ASP A 185 13.16 2.39 -0.01
C ASP A 185 13.10 1.15 0.89
N SER A 186 12.07 1.08 1.73
CA SER A 186 11.83 -0.03 2.65
C SER A 186 10.33 -0.21 2.87
N LEU A 187 9.96 -1.12 3.76
CA LEU A 187 8.58 -1.44 4.09
C LEU A 187 8.20 -0.93 5.48
N LEU A 188 7.04 -0.29 5.54
CA LEU A 188 6.35 0.03 6.78
C LEU A 188 5.20 -0.97 6.95
N ILE A 189 5.16 -1.67 8.09
CA ILE A 189 3.98 -2.46 8.49
C ILE A 189 3.08 -1.60 9.38
N LEU A 190 1.82 -1.45 9.00
CA LEU A 190 0.77 -0.83 9.81
C LEU A 190 -0.22 -1.92 10.23
N ASP A 191 -0.08 -2.38 11.48
CA ASP A 191 -0.76 -3.55 12.00
C ASP A 191 -2.03 -3.22 12.78
N ASP A 192 -2.90 -4.23 12.89
CA ASP A 192 -4.06 -4.28 13.80
C ASP A 192 -5.27 -3.45 13.35
N PHE A 193 -5.66 -3.56 12.07
CA PHE A 193 -6.93 -3.01 11.59
C PHE A 193 -8.10 -3.96 11.89
N PHE A 194 -8.95 -3.60 12.85
CA PHE A 194 -10.14 -4.37 13.22
C PHE A 194 -11.32 -3.47 13.54
N HIS A 195 -12.53 -4.04 13.56
CA HIS A 195 -13.72 -3.30 13.96
C HIS A 195 -13.78 -3.12 15.47
N SER A 196 -13.40 -1.93 15.95
CA SER A 196 -13.55 -1.62 17.37
C SER A 196 -15.03 -1.42 17.75
N ILE A 197 -15.40 -1.95 18.92
CA ILE A 197 -16.72 -1.73 19.55
C ILE A 197 -16.92 -0.23 19.81
N SER A 198 -15.84 0.51 20.08
CA SER A 198 -15.90 1.96 20.25
C SER A 198 -16.05 2.64 18.89
N LYS A 199 -17.20 3.30 18.67
CA LYS A 199 -17.46 4.08 17.45
C LYS A 199 -16.40 5.17 17.21
N GLN A 200 -15.88 5.78 18.28
CA GLN A 200 -14.84 6.81 18.17
C GLN A 200 -13.52 6.20 17.67
N GLU A 201 -13.11 5.07 18.24
CA GLU A 201 -11.89 4.36 17.82
C GLU A 201 -12.04 3.81 16.41
N TRP A 202 -13.19 3.22 16.07
CA TRP A 202 -13.50 2.77 14.72
C TRP A 202 -13.39 3.90 13.69
N ASN A 203 -14.01 5.05 13.95
CA ASN A 203 -13.94 6.21 13.06
C ASN A 203 -12.50 6.71 12.89
N TYR A 204 -11.72 6.72 13.97
CA TYR A 204 -10.30 7.11 13.92
C TYR A 204 -9.48 6.12 13.08
N THR A 205 -9.61 4.81 13.32
CA THR A 205 -8.90 3.77 12.58
C THR A 205 -9.24 3.79 11.08
N GLN A 206 -10.52 4.00 10.73
CA GLN A 206 -10.97 4.23 9.35
C GLN A 206 -10.33 5.47 8.73
N GLN A 207 -10.24 6.58 9.48
CA GLN A 207 -9.60 7.81 9.04
C GLN A 207 -8.11 7.60 8.77
N VAL A 208 -7.40 6.94 9.70
CA VAL A 208 -5.97 6.63 9.56
C VAL A 208 -5.73 5.77 8.32
N ALA A 209 -6.46 4.66 8.15
CA ALA A 209 -6.28 3.81 6.98
C ALA A 209 -6.62 4.56 5.68
N SER A 210 -7.71 5.33 5.65
CA SER A 210 -8.07 6.13 4.47
C SER A 210 -6.98 7.14 4.07
N GLU A 211 -6.40 7.83 5.06
CA GLU A 211 -5.29 8.77 4.85
C GLU A 211 -4.04 8.03 4.33
N MET A 212 -3.68 6.91 4.94
CA MET A 212 -2.49 6.14 4.57
C MET A 212 -2.63 5.52 3.17
N ILE A 213 -3.81 4.99 2.81
CA ILE A 213 -4.09 4.46 1.47
C ILE A 213 -3.94 5.56 0.41
N ARG A 214 -4.47 6.76 0.66
CA ARG A 214 -4.34 7.89 -0.28
C ARG A 214 -2.88 8.34 -0.41
N ARG A 215 -2.14 8.41 0.69
CA ARG A 215 -0.73 8.81 0.68
C ARG A 215 0.13 7.87 -0.16
N TYR A 216 0.03 6.58 0.06
CA TYR A 216 0.83 5.59 -0.67
C TYR A 216 0.29 5.33 -2.09
N GLY A 217 -1.03 5.47 -2.30
CA GLY A 217 -1.67 5.27 -3.61
C GLY A 217 -1.60 6.47 -4.57
N ASP A 218 -1.35 7.68 -4.07
CA ASP A 218 -1.23 8.90 -4.89
C ASP A 218 0.16 9.58 -4.73
N ASN A 219 1.07 9.00 -3.94
CA ASN A 219 2.39 9.53 -3.58
C ASN A 219 2.37 11.00 -3.10
N PHE A 220 1.37 11.35 -2.28
CA PHE A 220 1.13 12.73 -1.85
C PHE A 220 1.69 13.01 -0.44
N GLY A 221 2.37 14.14 -0.27
CA GLY A 221 2.75 14.71 1.04
C GLY A 221 1.86 15.90 1.37
N LYS A 222 1.37 15.99 2.61
CA LYS A 222 0.55 17.13 3.04
C LYS A 222 1.43 18.37 3.20
N SER A 223 1.25 19.37 2.33
CA SER A 223 1.84 20.70 2.49
C SER A 223 1.34 21.33 3.79
N ARG A 224 2.27 21.75 4.66
CA ARG A 224 1.97 22.54 5.86
C ARG A 224 2.51 23.95 5.66
N LEU A 225 1.86 24.93 6.25
CA LEU A 225 2.48 26.23 6.48
C LEU A 225 3.22 26.16 7.82
N ASP A 226 4.43 26.70 7.89
CA ASP A 226 5.17 26.82 9.14
C ASP A 226 4.67 28.02 9.96
N LYS A 227 5.29 28.26 11.12
CA LYS A 227 4.92 29.37 12.02
C LYS A 227 5.10 30.76 11.38
N ASN A 228 5.86 30.85 10.29
CA ASN A 228 6.13 32.08 9.55
C ASN A 228 5.26 32.20 8.28
N MET A 229 4.24 31.33 8.12
CA MET A 229 3.43 31.21 6.91
C MET A 229 4.23 30.86 5.64
N GLU A 230 5.41 30.25 5.78
CA GLU A 230 6.17 29.67 4.68
C GLU A 230 5.78 28.21 4.49
N ARG A 231 6.06 27.61 3.31
CA ARG A 231 5.85 26.17 3.11
C ARG A 231 6.75 25.38 4.07
N GLY A 232 6.14 24.78 5.08
CA GLY A 232 6.78 23.87 6.03
C GLY A 232 7.23 22.58 5.37
N LYS A 233 8.10 21.84 6.06
CA LYS A 233 8.63 20.55 5.57
C LYS A 233 7.50 19.55 5.27
N GLU A 234 7.53 19.01 4.07
CA GLU A 234 6.65 17.92 3.64
C GLU A 234 7.28 16.56 3.96
N TYR A 235 6.44 15.61 4.37
CA TYR A 235 6.84 14.23 4.71
C TYR A 235 6.10 13.24 3.81
N PRO A 236 6.40 13.18 2.49
CA PRO A 236 5.80 12.20 1.60
C PRO A 236 6.28 10.77 1.93
N PRO A 237 5.50 9.73 1.62
CA PRO A 237 5.91 8.35 1.81
C PRO A 237 7.03 7.96 0.84
N ARG A 238 8.20 7.59 1.36
CA ARG A 238 9.39 7.27 0.54
C ARG A 238 9.67 5.77 0.40
N GLY A 239 8.83 4.92 0.99
CA GLY A 239 8.88 3.46 0.89
C GLY A 239 7.54 2.88 0.47
N MET A 240 7.33 1.61 0.78
CA MET A 240 6.10 0.86 0.51
C MET A 240 5.36 0.56 1.82
N LEU A 241 4.04 0.37 1.75
CA LEU A 241 3.18 0.11 2.92
C LEU A 241 2.59 -1.29 2.84
N VAL A 242 2.52 -1.96 3.98
CA VAL A 242 1.69 -3.14 4.20
C VAL A 242 0.76 -2.87 5.35
N ILE A 243 -0.52 -3.12 5.15
CA ILE A 243 -1.53 -3.08 6.22
C ILE A 243 -1.91 -4.52 6.57
N THR A 244 -2.11 -4.80 7.85
CA THR A 244 -2.76 -6.04 8.28
C THR A 244 -4.12 -5.71 8.90
N GLY A 245 -5.11 -6.55 8.63
CA GLY A 245 -6.45 -6.33 9.17
C GLY A 245 -7.34 -7.57 9.17
N GLU A 246 -8.39 -7.52 9.96
CA GLU A 246 -9.52 -8.47 9.85
C GLU A 246 -10.52 -8.07 8.78
N LEU A 247 -10.50 -6.79 8.43
CA LEU A 247 -11.37 -6.17 7.45
C LEU A 247 -10.52 -5.32 6.50
N THR A 248 -11.12 -4.89 5.41
CA THR A 248 -10.57 -3.89 4.49
C THR A 248 -11.38 -2.59 4.52
N ILE A 249 -10.82 -1.51 3.96
CA ILE A 249 -11.60 -0.31 3.64
C ILE A 249 -12.30 -0.48 2.30
N LYS A 250 -13.59 -0.15 2.30
CA LYS A 250 -14.49 -0.24 1.16
C LYS A 250 -14.50 1.07 0.35
N GLY A 251 -14.97 0.97 -0.90
CA GLY A 251 -15.17 2.10 -1.80
C GLY A 251 -14.22 2.08 -3.00
N GLU A 252 -14.79 2.26 -4.19
CA GLU A 252 -14.14 2.06 -5.49
C GLU A 252 -12.83 2.86 -5.66
N SER A 253 -12.81 4.13 -5.21
CA SER A 253 -11.61 4.96 -5.25
C SER A 253 -10.49 4.38 -4.36
N THR A 254 -10.83 3.80 -3.21
CA THR A 254 -9.88 3.30 -2.22
C THR A 254 -9.35 1.92 -2.61
N VAL A 255 -10.23 1.03 -3.05
CA VAL A 255 -9.93 -0.37 -3.41
C VAL A 255 -8.88 -0.50 -4.50
N SER A 256 -8.84 0.45 -5.44
CA SER A 256 -7.88 0.43 -6.53
C SER A 256 -6.46 0.86 -6.14
N ARG A 257 -6.26 1.34 -4.91
CA ARG A 257 -4.96 1.80 -4.38
C ARG A 257 -4.23 0.73 -3.56
N TYR A 258 -4.87 -0.42 -3.35
CA TYR A 258 -4.25 -1.54 -2.65
C TYR A 258 -4.57 -2.87 -3.33
N LEU A 259 -3.75 -3.87 -3.05
CA LEU A 259 -3.99 -5.25 -3.41
C LEU A 259 -4.19 -6.05 -2.12
N SER A 260 -5.38 -6.60 -1.93
CA SER A 260 -5.69 -7.47 -0.80
C SER A 260 -5.17 -8.88 -1.05
N ILE A 261 -4.59 -9.49 -0.02
CA ILE A 261 -4.22 -10.90 0.02
C ILE A 261 -4.89 -11.50 1.25
N GLY A 262 -5.88 -12.35 1.00
CA GLY A 262 -6.56 -13.12 2.05
C GLY A 262 -5.63 -14.18 2.63
N ILE A 263 -5.57 -14.24 3.96
CA ILE A 263 -4.85 -15.26 4.73
C ILE A 263 -5.86 -15.94 5.67
N GLU A 264 -6.13 -17.21 5.38
CA GLU A 264 -6.94 -18.08 6.21
C GLU A 264 -6.08 -18.91 7.18
N LYS A 265 -6.70 -19.46 8.22
CA LYS A 265 -5.99 -20.25 9.26
C LYS A 265 -5.25 -21.47 8.67
N ASN A 266 -5.82 -22.08 7.63
CA ASN A 266 -5.28 -23.30 7.02
C ASN A 266 -4.35 -23.03 5.83
N ASP A 267 -4.19 -21.77 5.42
CA ASP A 267 -3.29 -21.39 4.32
C ASP A 267 -1.81 -21.53 4.69
N ILE A 268 -1.51 -21.44 5.98
CA ILE A 268 -0.14 -21.24 6.46
C ILE A 268 0.51 -22.58 6.82
N ASN A 269 1.59 -22.92 6.12
CA ASN A 269 2.53 -23.94 6.54
C ASN A 269 3.28 -23.48 7.80
N LEU A 270 2.88 -24.01 8.95
CA LEU A 270 3.40 -23.62 10.26
C LEU A 270 4.88 -23.99 10.44
N GLU A 271 5.34 -25.10 9.84
CA GLU A 271 6.73 -25.54 9.96
C GLU A 271 7.67 -24.56 9.24
N VAL A 272 7.32 -24.19 8.00
CA VAL A 272 8.09 -23.22 7.21
C VAL A 272 8.03 -21.83 7.83
N LEU A 273 6.85 -21.40 8.30
CA LEU A 273 6.72 -20.11 9.00
C LEU A 273 7.62 -20.08 10.24
N LYS A 274 7.55 -21.11 11.08
CA LYS A 274 8.36 -21.22 12.30
C LYS A 274 9.86 -21.21 11.98
N TYR A 275 10.31 -21.94 10.96
CA TYR A 275 11.70 -21.94 10.53
C TYR A 275 12.21 -20.52 10.22
N HIS A 276 11.42 -19.71 9.50
CA HIS A 276 11.81 -18.33 9.19
C HIS A 276 11.68 -17.35 10.37
N GLN A 277 10.83 -17.66 11.36
CA GLN A 277 10.78 -16.91 12.63
C GLN A 277 12.01 -17.20 13.50
N GLU A 278 12.48 -18.44 13.53
CA GLU A 278 13.67 -18.87 14.28
C GLU A 278 14.99 -18.49 13.58
N ASN A 279 14.95 -18.30 12.26
CA ASN A 279 16.09 -17.88 11.44
C ASN A 279 15.84 -16.51 10.79
N PRO A 280 15.62 -15.44 11.58
CA PRO A 280 15.15 -14.16 11.06
C PRO A 280 16.15 -13.52 10.09
N LYS A 281 17.46 -13.80 10.23
CA LYS A 281 18.51 -13.19 9.41
C LYS A 281 18.56 -13.69 7.96
N ILE A 282 17.84 -14.76 7.60
CA ILE A 282 17.80 -15.29 6.22
C ILE A 282 17.40 -14.20 5.23
N LEU A 283 16.24 -13.55 5.47
CA LEU A 283 15.72 -12.55 4.53
C LEU A 283 16.62 -11.31 4.46
N SER A 284 17.10 -10.80 5.60
CA SER A 284 17.95 -9.60 5.60
C SER A 284 19.33 -9.88 4.98
N THR A 285 19.88 -11.08 5.17
CA THR A 285 21.13 -11.50 4.49
C THR A 285 20.92 -11.60 2.98
N HIS A 286 19.82 -12.19 2.52
CA HIS A 286 19.46 -12.23 1.11
C HIS A 286 19.28 -10.80 0.54
N LEU A 287 18.51 -9.94 1.22
CA LEU A 287 18.32 -8.55 0.81
C LEU A 287 19.63 -7.75 0.79
N TYR A 288 20.57 -8.00 1.71
CA TYR A 288 21.90 -7.40 1.67
C TYR A 288 22.61 -7.70 0.34
N HIS A 289 22.63 -8.97 -0.06
CA HIS A 289 23.26 -9.40 -1.31
C HIS A 289 22.51 -8.90 -2.54
N PHE A 290 21.19 -8.91 -2.52
CA PHE A 290 20.36 -8.36 -3.59
C PHE A 290 20.59 -6.85 -3.75
N ILE A 291 20.56 -6.07 -2.67
CA ILE A 291 20.83 -4.62 -2.69
C ILE A 291 22.25 -4.35 -3.20
N LYS A 292 23.24 -5.13 -2.79
CA LYS A 292 24.61 -4.99 -3.30
C LYS A 292 24.66 -5.21 -4.82
N TRP A 293 24.01 -6.28 -5.31
CA TRP A 293 23.92 -6.53 -6.76
C TRP A 293 23.18 -5.40 -7.50
N VAL A 294 22.09 -4.88 -6.92
CA VAL A 294 21.36 -3.73 -7.47
C VAL A 294 22.24 -2.48 -7.54
N SER A 295 23.05 -2.21 -6.52
CA SER A 295 24.00 -1.08 -6.51
C SER A 295 24.94 -1.15 -7.71
N ASP A 296 25.51 -2.32 -7.97
CA ASP A 296 26.44 -2.56 -9.06
C ASP A 296 25.76 -2.61 -10.44
N ASN A 297 24.44 -2.88 -10.50
CA ASN A 297 23.66 -2.96 -11.75
C ASN A 297 22.62 -1.83 -11.94
N SER A 298 22.71 -0.78 -11.14
CA SER A 298 21.66 0.25 -11.00
C SER A 298 21.29 0.93 -12.32
N GLU A 299 22.26 1.28 -13.17
CA GLU A 299 22.01 1.89 -14.48
C GLU A 299 21.24 0.96 -15.43
N LYS A 300 21.65 -0.32 -15.50
CA LYS A 300 20.97 -1.36 -16.31
C LYS A 300 19.53 -1.53 -15.83
N ILE A 301 19.31 -1.58 -14.52
CA ILE A 301 17.99 -1.73 -13.91
C ILE A 301 17.11 -0.52 -14.22
N ILE A 302 17.58 0.71 -13.98
CA ILE A 302 16.83 1.95 -14.26
C ILE A 302 16.43 2.02 -15.73
N LYS A 303 17.36 1.71 -16.65
CA LYS A 303 17.08 1.66 -18.08
C LYS A 303 16.02 0.60 -18.41
N TYR A 304 16.16 -0.61 -17.88
CA TYR A 304 15.19 -1.68 -18.08
C TYR A 304 13.77 -1.28 -17.63
N ILE A 305 13.63 -0.66 -16.46
CA ILE A 305 12.34 -0.18 -15.95
C ILE A 305 11.72 0.83 -16.92
N ARG A 306 12.49 1.84 -17.31
CA ARG A 306 12.05 2.93 -18.20
C ARG A 306 11.58 2.42 -19.55
N ASP A 307 12.35 1.51 -20.15
CA ASP A 307 12.13 1.05 -21.53
C ASP A 307 10.94 0.08 -21.62
N ASN A 308 10.63 -0.68 -20.55
CA ASN A 308 9.64 -1.76 -20.59
C ASN A 308 8.28 -1.39 -19.99
N PHE A 309 8.21 -0.45 -19.03
CA PHE A 309 6.99 -0.18 -18.28
C PHE A 309 5.79 0.18 -19.16
N ARG A 310 5.95 1.10 -20.12
CA ARG A 310 4.84 1.53 -20.99
C ARG A 310 4.29 0.37 -21.81
N ASN A 311 5.17 -0.49 -22.33
CA ASN A 311 4.78 -1.63 -23.14
C ASN A 311 4.04 -2.69 -22.32
N LEU A 312 4.56 -3.02 -21.12
CA LEU A 312 3.91 -3.97 -20.21
C LEU A 312 2.57 -3.44 -19.69
N ARG A 313 2.49 -2.16 -19.32
CA ARG A 313 1.24 -1.51 -18.92
C ARG A 313 0.20 -1.58 -20.04
N ASN A 314 0.60 -1.29 -21.28
CA ASN A 314 -0.28 -1.34 -22.44
C ASN A 314 -0.75 -2.78 -22.74
N LYS A 315 0.14 -3.77 -22.65
CA LYS A 315 -0.17 -5.20 -22.80
C LYS A 315 -1.22 -5.68 -21.79
N ASN A 316 -1.26 -5.06 -20.61
CA ASN A 316 -2.20 -5.41 -19.54
C ASN A 316 -3.48 -4.55 -19.55
N GLN A 317 -3.63 -3.59 -20.47
CA GLN A 317 -4.87 -2.82 -20.61
C GLN A 317 -6.04 -3.73 -20.96
N GLY A 318 -7.21 -3.48 -20.35
CA GLY A 318 -8.43 -4.25 -20.59
C GLY A 318 -8.48 -5.63 -19.94
N LYS A 319 -7.41 -6.08 -19.24
CA LYS A 319 -7.43 -7.36 -18.50
C LYS A 319 -8.13 -7.29 -17.15
N TYR A 320 -8.30 -6.07 -16.63
CA TYR A 320 -8.81 -5.80 -15.29
C TYR A 320 -9.92 -4.76 -15.38
N GLY A 321 -10.83 -4.76 -14.40
CA GLY A 321 -11.94 -3.81 -14.33
C GLY A 321 -11.47 -2.38 -14.06
N HIS A 322 -10.48 -2.20 -13.17
CA HIS A 322 -9.97 -0.88 -12.83
C HIS A 322 -8.64 -0.54 -13.54
N GLY A 323 -8.54 0.68 -14.08
CA GLY A 323 -7.38 1.15 -14.86
C GLY A 323 -6.03 1.27 -14.13
N ARG A 324 -5.99 0.99 -12.81
CA ARG A 324 -4.76 0.95 -11.99
C ARG A 324 -4.10 -0.43 -11.96
N PHE A 325 -4.87 -1.51 -12.06
CA PHE A 325 -4.32 -2.86 -11.98
C PHE A 325 -3.44 -3.28 -13.17
N PRO A 326 -3.66 -2.80 -14.42
CA PRO A 326 -2.70 -2.99 -15.50
C PRO A 326 -1.29 -2.48 -15.16
N GLU A 327 -1.21 -1.39 -14.41
CA GLU A 327 0.03 -0.79 -13.95
C GLU A 327 0.65 -1.58 -12.79
N VAL A 328 -0.16 -2.03 -11.82
CA VAL A 328 0.30 -2.94 -10.75
C VAL A 328 0.91 -4.22 -11.33
N GLN A 329 0.21 -4.87 -12.27
CA GLN A 329 0.72 -6.06 -12.96
C GLN A 329 2.03 -5.77 -13.70
N ALA A 330 2.13 -4.64 -14.42
CA ALA A 330 3.35 -4.27 -15.13
C ALA A 330 4.54 -4.04 -14.19
N ILE A 331 4.31 -3.45 -13.01
CA ILE A 331 5.35 -3.28 -11.99
C ILE A 331 5.81 -4.63 -11.47
N TYR A 332 4.88 -5.55 -11.18
CA TYR A 332 5.20 -6.92 -10.77
C TYR A 332 5.97 -7.70 -11.85
N GLU A 333 5.59 -7.56 -13.12
CA GLU A 333 6.32 -8.12 -14.26
C GLU A 333 7.76 -7.61 -14.31
N ILE A 334 7.99 -6.32 -14.12
CA ILE A 334 9.33 -5.72 -14.11
C ILE A 334 10.17 -6.24 -12.95
N ILE A 335 9.66 -6.20 -11.70
CA ILE A 335 10.40 -6.67 -10.52
C ILE A 335 10.67 -8.17 -10.58
N CYS A 336 9.74 -8.96 -11.12
CA CYS A 336 9.93 -10.38 -11.36
C CYS A 336 11.12 -10.61 -12.30
N ASN A 337 11.20 -9.91 -13.44
CA ASN A 337 12.34 -10.06 -14.34
C ASN A 337 13.67 -9.63 -13.69
N ILE A 338 13.70 -8.49 -12.98
CA ILE A 338 14.91 -8.02 -12.27
C ILE A 338 15.38 -9.06 -11.24
N PHE A 339 14.45 -9.63 -10.47
CA PHE A 339 14.76 -10.66 -9.50
C PHE A 339 15.28 -11.95 -10.15
N LEU A 340 14.68 -12.38 -11.26
CA LEU A 340 15.11 -13.58 -11.99
C LEU A 340 16.50 -13.40 -12.60
N GLU A 341 16.85 -12.22 -13.12
CA GLU A 341 18.22 -11.91 -13.57
C GLU A 341 19.23 -12.09 -12.44
N TYR A 342 18.92 -11.57 -11.24
CA TYR A 342 19.76 -11.77 -10.06
C TYR A 342 19.88 -13.26 -9.69
N ALA A 343 18.78 -14.01 -9.69
CA ALA A 343 18.78 -15.43 -9.35
C ALA A 343 19.60 -16.28 -10.34
N ILE A 344 19.60 -15.91 -11.62
CA ILE A 344 20.39 -16.56 -12.67
C ILE A 344 21.87 -16.26 -12.52
N GLU A 345 22.25 -15.01 -12.18
CA GLU A 345 23.66 -14.66 -11.90
C GLU A 345 24.22 -15.41 -10.68
N LEU A 346 23.34 -15.83 -9.76
CA LEU A 346 23.70 -16.70 -8.63
C LEU A 346 23.62 -18.20 -8.95
N GLU A 347 23.31 -18.57 -10.20
CA GLU A 347 23.16 -19.95 -10.67
C GLU A 347 22.14 -20.74 -9.84
N ILE A 348 21.10 -20.05 -9.32
CA ILE A 348 19.96 -20.68 -8.62
C ILE A 348 18.90 -21.11 -9.61
N ILE A 349 18.73 -20.33 -10.68
CA ILE A 349 17.79 -20.59 -11.76
C ILE A 349 18.57 -20.72 -13.05
N ASP A 350 18.26 -21.74 -13.84
CA ASP A 350 18.81 -21.91 -15.18
C ASP A 350 18.23 -20.85 -16.12
N ILE A 351 19.06 -20.27 -16.99
CA ILE A 351 18.63 -19.28 -17.99
C ILE A 351 17.47 -19.77 -18.86
N GLU A 352 17.45 -21.08 -19.16
CA GLU A 352 16.42 -21.74 -19.98
C GLU A 352 15.05 -21.74 -19.29
N LYS A 353 15.02 -21.85 -17.96
CA LYS A 353 13.77 -21.86 -17.16
C LYS A 353 13.24 -20.47 -16.87
N LYS A 354 14.02 -19.42 -17.18
CA LYS A 354 13.67 -18.03 -16.83
C LYS A 354 12.28 -17.66 -17.34
N GLN A 355 11.98 -17.95 -18.61
CA GLN A 355 10.70 -17.57 -19.21
C GLN A 355 9.52 -18.32 -18.61
N ASP A 356 9.68 -19.62 -18.33
CA ASP A 356 8.63 -20.43 -17.71
C ASP A 356 8.31 -19.94 -16.30
N ILE A 357 9.34 -19.70 -15.48
CA ILE A 357 9.17 -19.16 -14.12
C ILE A 357 8.57 -17.77 -14.18
N TYR A 358 9.04 -16.91 -15.08
CA TYR A 358 8.48 -15.57 -15.30
C TYR A 358 6.99 -15.65 -15.63
N HIS A 359 6.58 -16.49 -16.58
CA HIS A 359 5.17 -16.65 -16.94
C HIS A 359 4.33 -17.19 -15.79
N GLN A 360 4.85 -18.19 -15.08
CA GLN A 360 4.17 -18.80 -13.95
C GLN A 360 3.96 -17.81 -12.80
N TRP A 361 5.01 -17.08 -12.40
CA TRP A 361 4.94 -16.08 -11.33
C TRP A 361 3.98 -14.96 -11.68
N ASN A 362 4.03 -14.46 -12.91
CA ASN A 362 3.10 -13.41 -13.35
C ASN A 362 1.65 -13.88 -13.48
N LYS A 363 1.43 -15.18 -13.74
CA LYS A 363 0.09 -15.79 -13.65
C LYS A 363 -0.41 -15.77 -12.21
N PHE A 364 0.42 -16.12 -11.23
CA PHE A 364 0.05 -16.03 -9.81
C PHE A 364 -0.28 -14.60 -9.39
N ILE A 365 0.46 -13.59 -9.85
CA ILE A 365 0.11 -12.17 -9.60
C ILE A 365 -1.24 -11.81 -10.23
N TYR A 366 -1.48 -12.24 -11.48
CA TYR A 366 -2.76 -12.02 -12.15
C TYR A 366 -3.92 -12.64 -11.37
N GLU A 367 -3.74 -13.86 -10.85
CA GLU A 367 -4.73 -14.53 -9.99
C GLU A 367 -4.99 -13.73 -8.71
N THR A 368 -3.96 -13.23 -8.03
CA THR A 368 -4.12 -12.38 -6.83
C THR A 368 -4.95 -11.14 -7.14
N ILE A 369 -4.63 -10.42 -8.23
CA ILE A 369 -5.37 -9.22 -8.64
C ILE A 369 -6.82 -9.57 -9.00
N SER A 370 -7.04 -10.68 -9.69
CA SER A 370 -8.38 -11.12 -10.09
C SER A 370 -9.25 -11.49 -8.88
N ILE A 371 -8.67 -12.18 -7.89
CA ILE A 371 -9.33 -12.50 -6.62
C ILE A 371 -9.70 -11.20 -5.88
N HIS A 372 -8.77 -10.24 -5.81
CA HIS A 372 -9.02 -8.93 -5.22
C HIS A 372 -10.15 -8.19 -5.93
N GLU A 373 -10.15 -8.11 -7.27
CA GLU A 373 -11.24 -7.47 -8.01
C GLU A 373 -12.58 -8.18 -7.78
N LYS A 374 -12.62 -9.51 -7.81
CA LYS A 374 -13.84 -10.28 -7.56
C LYS A 374 -14.41 -10.04 -6.16
N ALA A 375 -13.56 -10.03 -5.14
CA ALA A 375 -13.98 -9.75 -3.76
C ALA A 375 -14.58 -8.33 -3.60
N ASN A 376 -14.11 -7.39 -4.42
CA ASN A 376 -14.60 -6.01 -4.40
C ASN A 376 -15.83 -5.77 -5.29
N LEU A 377 -16.06 -6.57 -6.33
CA LEU A 377 -17.28 -6.51 -7.15
C LEU A 377 -18.54 -6.74 -6.31
N GLN A 378 -18.49 -7.62 -5.32
CA GLN A 378 -19.61 -7.82 -4.38
C GLN A 378 -19.92 -6.58 -3.51
N GLN A 379 -19.01 -5.60 -3.50
CA GLN A 379 -19.16 -4.35 -2.76
C GLN A 379 -19.37 -3.14 -3.69
N ASP A 380 -19.52 -3.39 -4.99
CA ASP A 380 -19.90 -2.34 -5.94
C ASP A 380 -21.31 -1.82 -5.57
N PRO A 381 -21.50 -0.49 -5.47
CA PRO A 381 -22.78 0.05 -5.03
C PRO A 381 -23.97 -0.32 -5.94
N ALA A 382 -23.73 -0.50 -7.24
CA ALA A 382 -24.77 -0.96 -8.16
C ALA A 382 -25.11 -2.42 -7.89
N ILE A 383 -24.12 -3.28 -7.67
CA ILE A 383 -24.35 -4.69 -7.31
C ILE A 383 -25.07 -4.83 -5.97
N MET A 384 -24.59 -4.14 -4.93
CA MET A 384 -25.24 -4.09 -3.62
C MET A 384 -26.69 -3.58 -3.71
N TYR A 385 -26.95 -2.61 -4.60
CA TYR A 385 -28.29 -2.12 -4.85
C TYR A 385 -29.18 -3.17 -5.53
N LEU A 386 -28.67 -3.86 -6.56
CA LEU A 386 -29.43 -4.89 -7.28
C LEU A 386 -29.75 -6.10 -6.38
N GLN A 387 -28.79 -6.55 -5.55
CA GLN A 387 -29.00 -7.64 -4.58
C GLN A 387 -30.08 -7.27 -3.55
N ALA A 388 -29.96 -6.09 -2.94
CA ALA A 388 -30.96 -5.60 -2.00
C ALA A 388 -32.33 -5.42 -2.66
N LEU A 389 -32.36 -4.89 -3.89
CA LEU A 389 -33.60 -4.72 -4.65
C LEU A 389 -34.29 -6.05 -4.93
N GLN A 390 -33.53 -7.06 -5.41
CA GLN A 390 -34.05 -8.40 -5.66
C GLN A 390 -34.64 -8.99 -4.38
N GLN A 391 -33.90 -8.94 -3.28
CA GLN A 391 -34.35 -9.48 -2.00
C GLN A 391 -35.60 -8.75 -1.47
N LEU A 392 -35.61 -7.42 -1.50
CA LEU A 392 -36.73 -6.61 -1.03
C LEU A 392 -38.01 -6.84 -1.87
N ILE A 393 -37.88 -7.10 -3.18
CA ILE A 393 -39.02 -7.46 -4.04
C ILE A 393 -39.48 -8.88 -3.73
N CYS A 394 -38.56 -9.85 -3.64
CA CYS A 394 -38.88 -11.25 -3.34
C CYS A 394 -39.56 -11.43 -1.98
N ASP A 395 -39.10 -10.71 -0.96
CA ASP A 395 -39.66 -10.73 0.39
C ASP A 395 -40.97 -9.92 0.50
N GLY A 396 -41.37 -9.20 -0.56
CA GLY A 396 -42.57 -8.38 -0.59
C GLY A 396 -42.49 -7.09 0.23
N GLU A 397 -41.30 -6.70 0.71
CA GLU A 397 -41.04 -5.41 1.38
C GLU A 397 -41.19 -4.24 0.39
N ILE A 398 -40.75 -4.42 -0.87
CA ILE A 398 -41.05 -3.51 -1.99
C ILE A 398 -42.17 -4.14 -2.83
N LYS A 399 -43.37 -3.56 -2.71
CA LYS A 399 -44.50 -3.93 -3.58
C LYS A 399 -44.51 -3.07 -4.82
N LEU A 400 -44.41 -3.73 -5.98
CA LEU A 400 -44.56 -3.09 -7.29
C LEU A 400 -45.95 -3.33 -7.82
N THR A 401 -46.55 -2.29 -8.40
CA THR A 401 -47.86 -2.41 -9.03
C THR A 401 -47.68 -2.65 -10.52
N PHE A 402 -48.40 -3.63 -11.07
CA PHE A 402 -48.37 -3.83 -12.52
C PHE A 402 -48.84 -2.56 -13.24
N ARG A 403 -48.12 -2.16 -14.28
CA ARG A 403 -48.35 -0.91 -15.00
C ARG A 403 -49.64 -0.98 -15.82
N SER A 404 -50.79 -0.78 -15.17
CA SER A 404 -52.08 -0.54 -15.82
C SER A 404 -52.28 0.96 -16.11
N ARG A 405 -53.30 1.35 -16.89
CA ARG A 405 -53.63 2.76 -17.17
C ARG A 405 -53.97 3.58 -15.91
N HIS A 406 -54.15 2.94 -14.75
CA HIS A 406 -54.36 3.60 -13.47
C HIS A 406 -53.12 3.46 -12.58
N THR A 407 -52.36 4.54 -12.48
CA THR A 407 -51.18 4.64 -11.61
C THR A 407 -51.61 4.98 -10.19
N ASP A 408 -51.53 4.02 -9.26
CA ASP A 408 -51.61 4.32 -7.83
C ASP A 408 -50.43 5.22 -7.45
N LYS A 409 -50.72 6.42 -6.93
CA LYS A 409 -49.70 7.41 -6.58
C LYS A 409 -48.93 7.06 -5.31
N ASN A 410 -49.40 6.09 -4.51
CA ASN A 410 -48.79 5.73 -3.24
C ASN A 410 -47.75 4.61 -3.33
N THR A 411 -47.57 3.98 -4.51
CA THR A 411 -46.59 2.91 -4.70
C THR A 411 -45.13 3.42 -4.76
N ILE A 412 -44.18 2.55 -4.39
CA ILE A 412 -42.73 2.78 -4.54
C ILE A 412 -42.31 2.70 -6.01
N GLY A 413 -43.01 1.90 -6.82
CA GLY A 413 -42.71 1.72 -8.22
C GLY A 413 -43.72 0.85 -8.96
N TYR A 414 -43.51 0.71 -10.26
CA TYR A 414 -44.32 -0.12 -11.14
C TYR A 414 -43.47 -1.22 -11.77
N GLU A 415 -44.12 -2.23 -12.32
CA GLU A 415 -43.46 -3.21 -13.18
C GLU A 415 -44.29 -3.51 -14.43
N ASP A 416 -43.61 -3.92 -15.50
CA ASP A 416 -44.21 -4.60 -16.64
C ASP A 416 -43.46 -5.93 -16.90
N GLU A 417 -43.70 -6.57 -18.04
CA GLU A 417 -43.05 -7.84 -18.39
C GLU A 417 -41.53 -7.73 -18.48
N GLU A 418 -40.99 -6.57 -18.86
CA GLU A 418 -39.58 -6.40 -19.17
C GLU A 418 -38.81 -5.55 -18.15
N ASN A 419 -39.48 -4.64 -17.42
CA ASN A 419 -38.83 -3.57 -16.68
C ASN A 419 -39.43 -3.31 -15.29
N TYR A 420 -38.56 -2.90 -14.37
CA TYR A 420 -38.93 -2.25 -13.12
C TYR A 420 -38.84 -0.73 -13.26
N TYR A 421 -39.86 -0.01 -12.76
CA TYR A 421 -39.95 1.45 -12.74
C TYR A 421 -39.90 1.92 -11.30
N LEU A 422 -38.71 2.27 -10.82
CA LEU A 422 -38.45 2.48 -9.39
C LEU A 422 -38.25 3.96 -9.08
N SER A 423 -38.89 4.44 -8.02
CA SER A 423 -38.59 5.77 -7.50
C SER A 423 -37.16 5.79 -6.94
N SER A 424 -36.22 6.42 -7.66
CA SER A 424 -34.79 6.40 -7.33
C SER A 424 -34.50 6.80 -5.87
N GLU A 425 -35.21 7.79 -5.33
CA GLU A 425 -34.99 8.23 -3.95
C GLU A 425 -35.54 7.24 -2.91
N LYS A 426 -36.79 6.80 -3.07
CA LYS A 426 -37.42 5.85 -2.12
C LYS A 426 -36.71 4.50 -2.14
N THR A 427 -36.40 3.96 -3.31
CA THR A 427 -35.75 2.65 -3.42
C THR A 427 -34.33 2.69 -2.85
N VAL A 428 -33.57 3.77 -3.05
CA VAL A 428 -32.25 3.93 -2.40
C VAL A 428 -32.38 3.99 -0.87
N GLN A 429 -33.39 4.69 -0.34
CA GLN A 429 -33.62 4.70 1.11
C GLN A 429 -33.92 3.30 1.66
N GLU A 430 -34.74 2.49 0.96
CA GLU A 430 -34.99 1.11 1.36
C GLU A 430 -33.75 0.22 1.24
N THR A 431 -32.92 0.40 0.20
CA THR A 431 -31.61 -0.26 0.09
C THR A 431 -30.69 0.10 1.26
N ILE A 432 -30.60 1.39 1.62
CA ILE A 432 -29.80 1.83 2.77
C ILE A 432 -30.32 1.20 4.06
N LYS A 433 -31.64 1.14 4.26
CA LYS A 433 -32.24 0.46 5.42
C LYS A 433 -31.93 -1.02 5.43
N TYR A 434 -32.05 -1.71 4.29
CA TYR A 434 -31.75 -3.12 4.14
C TYR A 434 -30.32 -3.43 4.59
N TRP A 435 -29.32 -2.75 4.04
CA TRP A 435 -27.92 -2.99 4.41
C TRP A 435 -27.59 -2.59 5.85
N ARG A 436 -28.26 -1.56 6.39
CA ARG A 436 -28.15 -1.21 7.82
C ARG A 436 -28.64 -2.32 8.75
N LYS A 437 -29.63 -3.14 8.36
CA LYS A 437 -30.05 -4.33 9.14
C LYS A 437 -28.87 -5.29 9.38
N PHE A 438 -27.92 -5.34 8.45
CA PHE A 438 -26.71 -6.16 8.51
C PHE A 438 -25.46 -5.41 9.00
N SER A 439 -25.62 -4.20 9.55
CA SER A 439 -24.51 -3.32 9.96
C SER A 439 -23.56 -2.95 8.81
N ILE A 440 -24.06 -2.96 7.57
CA ILE A 440 -23.30 -2.57 6.37
C ILE A 440 -23.73 -1.16 5.95
N GLU A 441 -22.79 -0.23 5.85
CA GLU A 441 -23.04 1.09 5.26
C GLU A 441 -23.06 1.02 3.73
N PHE A 442 -24.10 1.56 3.12
CA PHE A 442 -24.24 1.61 1.67
C PHE A 442 -23.33 2.71 1.07
N PRO A 443 -22.37 2.37 0.18
CA PRO A 443 -21.26 3.26 -0.17
C PRO A 443 -21.54 4.23 -1.33
N ALA A 444 -22.79 4.61 -1.60
CA ALA A 444 -23.11 5.53 -2.69
C ALA A 444 -24.30 6.45 -2.43
N THR A 445 -24.27 7.63 -3.05
CA THR A 445 -25.43 8.51 -3.20
C THR A 445 -26.29 8.07 -4.39
N SER A 446 -27.54 8.53 -4.46
CA SER A 446 -28.44 8.21 -5.59
C SER A 446 -27.87 8.63 -6.95
N GLU A 447 -27.12 9.74 -7.01
CA GLU A 447 -26.50 10.19 -8.28
C GLU A 447 -25.36 9.28 -8.72
N MET A 448 -24.49 8.87 -7.79
CA MET A 448 -23.40 7.92 -8.06
C MET A 448 -23.96 6.56 -8.49
N LEU A 449 -24.98 6.08 -7.78
CA LEU A 449 -25.65 4.82 -8.11
C LEU A 449 -26.24 4.83 -9.52
N ASN A 450 -26.96 5.90 -9.88
CA ASN A 450 -27.55 5.99 -11.22
C ASN A 450 -26.47 5.92 -12.31
N LYS A 451 -25.32 6.59 -12.11
CA LYS A 451 -24.17 6.51 -13.02
C LYS A 451 -23.61 5.09 -13.09
N ALA A 452 -23.45 4.40 -11.96
CA ALA A 452 -22.95 3.03 -11.93
C ALA A 452 -23.89 2.04 -12.67
N LEU A 453 -25.21 2.15 -12.45
CA LEU A 453 -26.21 1.33 -13.14
C LEU A 453 -26.27 1.61 -14.66
N ASP A 454 -25.97 2.84 -15.08
CA ASP A 454 -25.84 3.23 -16.50
C ASP A 454 -24.62 2.57 -17.15
N VAL A 455 -23.47 2.56 -16.47
CA VAL A 455 -22.24 1.89 -16.93
C VAL A 455 -22.45 0.39 -17.10
N LEU A 456 -23.23 -0.24 -16.21
CA LEU A 456 -23.63 -1.65 -16.35
C LEU A 456 -24.63 -1.89 -17.49
N GLY A 457 -25.17 -0.84 -18.12
CA GLY A 457 -26.09 -0.95 -19.26
C GLY A 457 -27.46 -1.54 -18.90
N ILE A 458 -27.81 -1.57 -17.61
CA ILE A 458 -29.04 -2.19 -17.10
C ILE A 458 -30.22 -1.21 -17.01
N ILE A 459 -29.95 0.10 -17.04
CA ILE A 459 -30.99 1.14 -17.00
C ILE A 459 -31.22 1.77 -18.36
N LYS A 460 -32.46 2.22 -18.60
CA LYS A 460 -32.78 3.04 -19.77
C LYS A 460 -32.25 4.47 -19.56
N THR A 461 -31.57 5.03 -20.55
CA THR A 461 -31.13 6.45 -20.55
C THR A 461 -31.71 7.21 -21.74
N LYS A 462 -31.75 8.54 -21.64
CA LYS A 462 -32.15 9.43 -22.74
C LYS A 462 -31.19 10.61 -22.82
N LEU A 463 -30.71 10.90 -24.02
CA LEU A 463 -29.96 12.12 -24.30
C LEU A 463 -30.95 13.29 -24.40
N ASP A 464 -30.78 14.30 -23.56
CA ASP A 464 -31.63 15.50 -23.56
C ASP A 464 -30.75 16.74 -23.44
N LYS A 465 -30.70 17.56 -24.50
CA LYS A 465 -29.85 18.76 -24.60
C LYS A 465 -28.38 18.51 -24.23
N GLY A 466 -27.81 17.41 -24.71
CA GLY A 466 -26.40 17.04 -24.44
C GLY A 466 -26.13 16.45 -23.05
N ILE A 467 -27.15 16.32 -22.19
CA ILE A 467 -27.02 15.72 -20.86
C ILE A 467 -27.69 14.34 -20.88
N ILE A 468 -26.98 13.33 -20.40
CA ILE A 468 -27.52 11.97 -20.20
C ILE A 468 -28.48 11.99 -19.01
N ARG A 469 -29.78 11.85 -19.27
CA ARG A 469 -30.81 11.66 -18.24
C ARG A 469 -31.01 10.17 -17.98
N ARG A 470 -30.83 9.79 -16.71
CA ARG A 470 -30.93 8.40 -16.22
C ARG A 470 -32.28 8.06 -15.58
N THR A 471 -33.13 9.07 -15.35
CA THR A 471 -34.48 8.90 -14.81
C THR A 471 -35.53 9.48 -15.76
N HIS A 472 -36.69 8.84 -15.83
CA HIS A 472 -37.73 9.11 -16.81
C HIS A 472 -39.07 9.41 -16.14
N LYS A 473 -39.86 10.29 -16.75
CA LYS A 473 -41.28 10.42 -16.38
C LYS A 473 -42.08 9.34 -17.09
N ILE A 474 -43.11 8.82 -16.43
CA ILE A 474 -44.03 7.85 -17.00
C ILE A 474 -45.41 8.48 -17.18
N SER A 475 -46.18 8.00 -18.15
CA SER A 475 -47.55 8.49 -18.36
C SER A 475 -48.42 8.16 -17.13
N GLY A 476 -49.16 9.14 -16.61
CA GLY A 476 -50.01 8.99 -15.42
C GLY A 476 -49.36 9.41 -14.10
N ASP A 477 -48.02 9.52 -14.05
CA ASP A 477 -47.29 9.91 -12.85
C ASP A 477 -46.20 10.96 -13.15
N SER A 478 -46.24 12.09 -12.44
CA SER A 478 -45.30 13.20 -12.64
C SER A 478 -43.91 12.94 -12.04
N ARG A 479 -43.76 11.90 -11.20
CA ARG A 479 -42.49 11.47 -10.60
C ARG A 479 -41.52 10.96 -11.67
N ARG A 480 -40.24 10.93 -11.32
CA ARG A 480 -39.17 10.37 -12.14
C ARG A 480 -38.74 9.00 -11.61
N PHE A 481 -38.63 8.06 -12.53
CA PHE A 481 -38.34 6.66 -12.24
C PHE A 481 -37.03 6.24 -12.90
N LEU A 482 -36.28 5.42 -12.18
CA LEU A 482 -35.22 4.60 -12.73
C LEU A 482 -35.88 3.41 -13.42
N ILE A 483 -35.56 3.17 -14.69
CA ILE A 483 -36.12 2.05 -15.46
C ILE A 483 -35.03 0.99 -15.57
N ILE A 484 -35.16 -0.11 -14.83
CA ILE A 484 -34.22 -1.24 -14.82
C ILE A 484 -34.80 -2.37 -15.67
N ASN A 485 -34.00 -2.91 -16.59
CA ASN A 485 -34.40 -4.09 -17.36
C ASN A 485 -34.21 -5.38 -16.53
N LYS A 486 -35.27 -6.19 -16.41
CA LYS A 486 -35.30 -7.39 -15.57
C LYS A 486 -34.28 -8.44 -16.01
N LEU A 487 -34.24 -8.77 -17.29
CA LEU A 487 -33.32 -9.78 -17.85
C LEU A 487 -31.85 -9.38 -17.66
N LYS A 488 -31.51 -8.12 -17.98
CA LYS A 488 -30.14 -7.63 -17.79
C LYS A 488 -29.72 -7.60 -16.32
N MET A 489 -30.64 -7.27 -15.42
CA MET A 489 -30.38 -7.33 -13.98
C MET A 489 -30.05 -8.77 -13.54
N GLU A 490 -30.81 -9.76 -13.97
CA GLU A 490 -30.53 -11.17 -13.68
C GLU A 490 -29.19 -11.64 -14.27
N GLU A 491 -28.88 -11.25 -15.51
CA GLU A 491 -27.59 -11.59 -16.14
C GLU A 491 -26.40 -11.03 -15.35
N VAL A 492 -26.50 -9.81 -14.83
CA VAL A 492 -25.46 -9.20 -14.00
C VAL A 492 -25.31 -9.96 -12.68
N LEU A 493 -26.42 -10.26 -11.99
CA LEU A 493 -26.39 -10.97 -10.71
C LEU A 493 -25.81 -12.39 -10.85
N ARG A 494 -26.19 -13.13 -11.91
CA ARG A 494 -25.66 -14.49 -12.18
C ARG A 494 -24.16 -14.54 -12.52
N ARG A 495 -23.53 -13.42 -12.89
CA ARG A 495 -22.07 -13.36 -13.13
C ARG A 495 -21.26 -13.18 -11.86
N ILE A 496 -21.93 -12.86 -10.75
CA ILE A 496 -21.32 -12.47 -9.47
C ILE A 496 -21.38 -13.62 -8.47
N ASP A 497 -22.48 -14.40 -8.51
CA ASP A 497 -22.56 -15.74 -7.94
C ASP A 497 -21.58 -16.69 -8.64
#